data_AF-A0A158M7N7-F1
#
_entry.id   AF-A0A158M7N7-F1
#
_cell.length_a   1.000
_cell.length_b   1.000
_cell.length_c   1.000
_cell.angle_alpha   90.00
_cell.angle_beta   90.00
_cell.angle_gamma   90.00
#
_symmetry.space_group_name_H-M   'P 1'
#
loop_
_entity.id
_entity.type
_entity.pdbx_description
1 polymer ?
#
loop_
_entity_poly.entity_id
_entity_poly.type
_entity_poly.pdbx_seq_one_letter_code
_entity_poly.pdbx_strand_id
1 'polypeptide(L)' 'MTAPFEGVRPASESSIEIGFVFEGRHCVQRLRLKPTAANLKKAAIRRAEILEAIARGDYRLPAS' A
#
# COMPACT_ATOMS: atom_id res chain seq x y z
N MET A 1 16.69 8.50 0.26
CA MET A 1 15.82 8.69 -0.92
C MET A 1 14.38 8.59 -0.42
N THR A 2 13.67 9.71 -0.32
CA THR A 2 12.24 9.71 0.01
C THR A 2 11.51 8.98 -1.11
N ALA A 3 10.77 7.92 -0.78
CA ALA A 3 9.94 7.25 -1.78
C ALA A 3 8.97 8.29 -2.36
N PRO A 4 8.78 8.36 -3.69
CA PRO A 4 7.94 9.39 -4.31
C PRO A 4 6.47 9.33 -3.88
N PHE A 5 6.07 8.23 -3.23
CA PHE A 5 4.74 7.99 -2.72
C PHE A 5 4.85 7.57 -1.25
N GLU A 6 4.21 8.32 -0.37
CA GLU A 6 4.22 8.01 1.06
C GLU A 6 3.60 6.64 1.33
N GLY A 7 4.29 5.82 2.13
CA GLY A 7 3.83 4.47 2.46
C GLY A 7 3.82 3.51 1.28
N VAL A 8 4.45 3.82 0.14
CA VAL A 8 4.57 2.90 -0.99
C VAL A 8 6.04 2.77 -1.38
N ARG A 9 6.53 1.53 -1.45
CA ARG A 9 7.93 1.27 -1.79
C ARG A 9 8.12 -0.01 -2.61
N PRO A 10 9.14 -0.06 -3.48
CA PRO A 10 9.61 -1.33 -4.03
C PRO A 10 10.03 -2.25 -2.89
N ALA A 11 9.59 -3.50 -2.92
CA ALA A 11 9.99 -4.52 -1.94
C ALA A 11 10.90 -5.58 -2.57
N SER A 12 10.74 -5.85 -3.86
CA SER A 12 11.64 -6.69 -4.66
C SER A 12 11.51 -6.30 -6.14
N GLU A 13 12.27 -6.96 -7.01
CA GLU A 13 12.17 -6.80 -8.48
C GLU A 13 10.77 -7.08 -9.06
N SER A 14 9.91 -7.78 -8.32
CA SER A 14 8.59 -8.22 -8.73
C SER A 14 7.49 -7.89 -7.71
N SER A 15 7.79 -7.03 -6.72
CA SER A 15 6.82 -6.69 -5.68
C SER A 15 6.92 -5.25 -5.18
N ILE A 16 5.76 -4.71 -4.79
CA ILE A 16 5.59 -3.41 -4.17
C ILE A 16 4.90 -3.62 -2.81
N GLU A 17 5.35 -2.91 -1.79
CA GLU A 17 4.72 -2.86 -0.47
C GLU A 17 3.95 -1.54 -0.28
N ILE A 18 2.77 -1.65 0.32
CA ILE A 18 1.92 -0.55 0.76
C ILE A 18 1.82 -0.61 2.29
N GLY A 19 2.40 0.36 2.97
CA GLY A 19 2.31 0.57 4.41
C GLY A 19 1.20 1.55 4.79
N PHE A 20 0.40 1.18 5.78
CA PHE A 20 -0.67 2.02 6.36
C PHE A 20 -0.87 1.65 7.83
N VAL A 21 -1.64 2.47 8.56
CA VAL A 21 -2.00 2.18 9.95
C VAL A 21 -3.48 1.82 10.01
N PHE A 22 -3.80 0.74 10.70
CA PHE A 22 -5.16 0.30 10.96
C PHE A 22 -5.27 -0.15 12.41
N GLU A 23 -6.23 0.38 13.16
CA GLU A 23 -6.45 0.05 14.58
C GLU A 23 -5.17 0.21 15.46
N GLY A 24 -4.37 1.25 15.18
CA GLY A 24 -3.12 1.51 15.89
C GLY A 24 -1.95 0.58 15.53
N ARG A 25 -2.13 -0.32 14.54
CA ARG A 25 -1.11 -1.25 14.08
C ARG A 25 -0.57 -0.83 12.70
N HIS A 26 0.73 -0.97 12.51
CA HIS A 26 1.35 -0.84 11.20
C HIS A 26 1.06 -2.09 10.37
N CYS A 27 0.34 -1.91 9.27
CA CYS A 27 -0.01 -2.96 8.33
C CYS A 27 0.76 -2.77 7.02
N VAL A 28 1.13 -3.89 6.40
CA VAL A 28 1.81 -3.89 5.10
C VAL A 28 1.06 -4.81 4.15
N GLN A 29 0.57 -4.27 3.04
CA GLN A 29 0.00 -5.03 1.94
C GLN A 29 1.03 -5.17 0.81
N ARG A 30 1.25 -6.40 0.35
CA ARG A 30 2.15 -6.71 -0.77
C ARG A 30 1.38 -6.87 -2.08
N LEU A 31 1.80 -6.17 -3.11
CA LEU A 31 1.34 -6.33 -4.49
C LEU A 31 2.42 -7.05 -5.29
N ARG A 32 2.07 -8.15 -5.97
CA ARG A 32 2.94 -8.86 -6.93
C ARG A 32 2.98 -8.11 -8.26
N LEU A 33 3.63 -6.95 -8.26
CA LEU A 33 3.83 -6.09 -9.41
C LEU A 33 5.28 -5.62 -9.46
N LYS A 34 5.89 -5.64 -10.65
CA LYS A 34 7.22 -5.04 -10.88
C LYS A 34 7.19 -3.56 -10.47
N PRO A 35 8.17 -3.04 -9.71
CA PRO A 35 8.17 -1.66 -9.22
C PRO A 35 8.55 -0.65 -10.31
N THR A 36 7.69 -0.50 -11.31
CA THR A 36 7.78 0.57 -12.31
C THR A 36 7.10 1.83 -11.80
N ALA A 37 7.41 3.00 -12.36
CA ALA A 37 6.77 4.26 -11.97
C ALA A 37 5.22 4.21 -12.06
N ALA A 38 4.69 3.57 -13.11
CA ALA A 38 3.25 3.38 -13.28
C ALA A 38 2.64 2.48 -12.18
N ASN A 39 3.33 1.38 -11.83
CA ASN A 39 2.86 0.46 -10.79
C ASN A 39 2.97 1.08 -9.39
N LEU A 40 3.99 1.91 -9.13
CA LEU A 40 4.13 2.67 -7.90
C LEU A 40 2.98 3.69 -7.75
N LYS A 41 2.62 4.39 -8.84
CA LYS A 41 1.44 5.28 -8.85
C LYS A 41 0.15 4.50 -8.57
N LYS A 42 -0.01 3.32 -9.18
CA LYS A 42 -1.17 2.43 -8.93
C LYS A 42 -1.22 1.98 -7.46
N ALA A 43 -0.08 1.64 -6.87
CA ALA A 43 0.01 1.28 -5.46
C ALA A 43 -0.30 2.46 -4.53
N ALA A 44 0.08 3.69 -4.90
CA ALA A 44 -0.27 4.90 -4.16
C ALA A 44 -1.78 5.18 -4.17
N ILE A 45 -2.44 5.03 -5.33
CA ILE A 45 -3.90 5.11 -5.44
C ILE A 45 -4.54 4.04 -4.55
N ARG A 46 -4.04 2.79 -4.61
CA ARG A 46 -4.53 1.71 -3.75
C ARG A 46 -4.38 2.02 -2.26
N ARG A 47 -3.28 2.66 -1.85
CA ARG A 47 -3.11 3.13 -0.47
C ARG A 47 -4.18 4.14 -0.09
N ALA A 48 -4.48 5.11 -0.96
CA ALA A 48 -5.54 6.09 -0.71
C ALA A 48 -6.90 5.39 -0.54
N GLU A 49 -7.25 4.44 -1.42
CA GLU A 49 -8.49 3.65 -1.30
C GLU A 49 -8.58 2.89 0.03
N ILE A 50 -7.47 2.32 0.51
CA ILE A 50 -7.39 1.65 1.82
C ILE A 50 -7.65 2.64 2.94
N LEU A 51 -6.97 3.79 2.94
CA LEU A 51 -7.15 4.82 3.98
C LEU A 51 -8.58 5.37 3.98
N GLU A 52 -9.19 5.56 2.82
CA GLU A 52 -10.58 5.97 2.74
C GLU A 52 -11.55 4.88 3.25
N ALA A 53 -11.30 3.61 2.93
CA ALA A 53 -12.08 2.50 3.48
C ALA A 53 -11.93 2.41 5.01
N ILE A 54 -10.74 2.67 5.55
CA ILE A 54 -10.49 2.71 7.00
C ILE A 54 -11.28 3.87 7.62
N ALA A 55 -11.22 5.06 7.02
CA ALA A 55 -11.95 6.24 7.50
C ALA A 55 -13.48 6.02 7.50
N ARG A 56 -14.00 5.23 6.56
CA ARG A 56 -15.42 4.83 6.52
C ARG A 56 -15.77 3.67 7.46
N GLY A 57 -14.78 2.99 8.05
CA GLY A 57 -14.99 1.78 8.87
C GLY A 57 -15.30 0.52 8.06
N ASP A 58 -15.04 0.51 6.76
CA ASP A 58 -15.33 -0.61 5.84
C ASP A 58 -14.10 -1.47 5.54
N TYR A 59 -12.90 -1.02 5.93
CA TYR A 59 -11.68 -1.77 5.69
C TYR A 59 -11.62 -3.06 6.51
N ARG A 60 -11.44 -4.18 5.81
CA ARG A 60 -11.08 -5.46 6.41
C ARG A 60 -9.66 -5.85 6.03
N LEU A 61 -8.92 -6.38 6.99
CA LEU A 61 -7.64 -7.04 6.73
C LEU A 61 -7.87 -8.19 5.74
N PRO A 62 -7.02 -8.34 4.71
CA PRO A 62 -7.10 -9.50 3.83
C PRO A 62 -6.83 -10.76 4.64
N ALA A 63 -7.66 -11.79 4.47
CA ALA A 63 -7.40 -13.10 5.03
C ALA A 63 -6.05 -13.61 4.49
N SER A 64 -5.17 -14.03 5.41
CA SER A 64 -3.81 -14.52 5.16
C SER A 64 -3.75 -15.68 4.19
#